data_AF-A0A174XNS6-F1
#
_entry.id   AF-A0A174XNS6-F1
#
_cell.length_a   1.000
_cell.length_b   1.000
_cell.length_c   1.000
_cell.angle_alpha   90.00
_cell.angle_beta   90.00
_cell.angle_gamma   90.00
#
_symmetry.space_group_name_H-M   'P 1'
#
loop_
_entity.id
_entity.type
_entity.pdbx_description
1 polymer ?
#
loop_
_entity_poly.entity_id
_entity_poly.type
_entity_poly.pdbx_seq_one_letter_code
_entity_poly.pdbx_strand_id
1 'polypeptide(L)'
;MIEYALKYPEKLYGALGQHLMLVAVTLVLSLILAAALTVCAMYFKTVSNGLIHLFSVIYSIPSLAMFAMLIPVTGLGTKTALIVLTLYNQYLLLRNFTAGLNGVDSSVIEAAAGMGMTTMQILLKIRLPLAKRSVFTGIRLAIVSTTGIATIAATINAGGLGTILFDGLRTLNVVKILWGTVLSAGLAIVLNAGLERVERRL
;
A
#
# COMPACT_ATOMS: atom_id res chain seq x y z
N MET A 1 -8.66 -20.86 22.14
CA MET A 1 -7.96 -19.67 21.59
C MET A 1 -6.59 -19.46 22.24
N ILE A 2 -6.53 -19.26 23.57
CA ILE A 2 -5.28 -18.98 24.31
C ILE A 2 -4.31 -20.18 24.26
N GLU A 3 -4.80 -21.42 24.41
CA GLU A 3 -3.96 -22.62 24.31
C GLU A 3 -3.25 -22.77 22.96
N TYR A 4 -3.87 -22.35 21.86
CA TYR A 4 -3.25 -22.41 20.54
C TYR A 4 -2.06 -21.45 20.44
N ALA A 5 -2.20 -20.23 20.98
CA ALA A 5 -1.13 -19.24 21.01
C ALA A 5 0.05 -19.68 21.90
N LEU A 6 -0.25 -20.32 23.04
CA LEU A 6 0.78 -20.86 23.93
C LEU A 6 1.48 -22.09 23.34
N LYS A 7 0.78 -22.87 22.51
CA LYS A 7 1.31 -24.12 21.92
C LYS A 7 2.08 -23.90 20.61
N TYR A 8 1.78 -22.85 19.85
CA TYR A 8 2.43 -22.54 18.57
C TYR A 8 2.90 -21.09 18.42
N PRO A 9 3.62 -20.52 19.41
CA PRO A 9 4.07 -19.12 19.34
C PRO A 9 4.96 -18.87 18.13
N GLU A 10 5.88 -19.79 17.82
CA GLU A 10 6.83 -19.68 16.71
C GLU A 10 6.14 -19.52 15.34
N LYS A 11 5.01 -20.22 15.14
CA LYS A 11 4.24 -20.12 13.89
C LYS A 11 3.55 -18.76 13.76
N LEU A 12 3.04 -18.22 14.87
CA LEU A 12 2.37 -16.91 14.88
C LEU A 12 3.38 -15.79 14.63
N TYR A 13 4.52 -15.78 15.34
CA TYR A 13 5.55 -14.77 15.17
C TYR A 13 6.23 -14.85 13.80
N GLY A 14 6.51 -16.06 13.31
CA GLY A 14 7.07 -16.26 11.97
C GLY A 14 6.14 -15.74 10.87
N ALA A 15 4.84 -16.06 10.95
CA ALA A 15 3.85 -15.57 9.99
C ALA A 15 3.67 -14.05 10.08
N LEU A 16 3.65 -13.48 11.28
CA LEU A 16 3.56 -12.03 11.49
C LEU A 16 4.77 -11.31 10.88
N GLY A 17 5.99 -11.81 11.14
CA GLY A 17 7.22 -11.24 10.60
C GLY A 17 7.28 -11.28 9.08
N GLN A 18 6.90 -12.41 8.47
CA GLN A 18 6.78 -12.52 7.01
C GLN A 18 5.75 -11.53 6.44
N HIS A 19 4.60 -11.38 7.10
CA HIS A 19 3.55 -10.46 6.66
C HIS A 19 4.01 -9.01 6.73
N LEU A 20 4.65 -8.64 7.84
CA LEU A 20 5.21 -7.30 8.04
C LEU A 20 6.27 -7.00 6.98
N MET A 21 7.17 -7.95 6.71
CA MET A 21 8.21 -7.80 5.69
C MET A 21 7.60 -7.63 4.29
N LEU A 22 6.61 -8.44 3.92
CA LEU A 22 5.91 -8.33 2.66
C LEU A 22 5.27 -6.94 2.50
N VAL A 23 4.51 -6.49 3.50
CA VAL A 23 3.85 -5.17 3.49
C VAL A 23 4.87 -4.03 3.44
N ALA A 24 5.95 -4.11 4.23
CA ALA A 24 6.97 -3.06 4.28
C ALA A 24 7.73 -2.93 2.95
N VAL A 25 8.18 -4.05 2.38
CA VAL A 25 8.88 -4.06 1.08
C VAL A 25 7.96 -3.55 -0.02
N THR A 26 6.70 -4.03 -0.07
CA THR A 26 5.71 -3.50 -1.01
C THR A 26 5.54 -2.00 -0.86
N LEU A 27 5.39 -1.48 0.36
CA LEU A 27 5.16 -0.06 0.58
C LEU A 27 6.34 0.78 0.11
N VAL A 28 7.57 0.38 0.42
CA VAL A 28 8.79 1.08 -0.05
C VAL A 28 8.84 1.12 -1.58
N LEU A 29 8.66 -0.02 -2.25
CA LEU A 29 8.63 -0.08 -3.72
C LEU A 29 7.50 0.79 -4.29
N SER A 30 6.34 0.77 -3.64
CA SER A 30 5.16 1.55 -4.05
C SER A 30 5.40 3.04 -3.93
N LEU A 31 6.05 3.50 -2.85
CA LEU A 31 6.36 4.91 -2.62
C LEU A 31 7.40 5.43 -3.61
N ILE A 32 8.45 4.64 -3.89
CA ILE A 32 9.46 5.00 -4.90
C ILE A 32 8.80 5.16 -6.26
N LEU A 33 7.99 4.19 -6.67
CA LEU A 33 7.30 4.22 -7.97
C LEU A 33 6.27 5.37 -8.02
N ALA A 34 5.47 5.55 -6.97
CA ALA A 34 4.48 6.62 -6.91
C ALA A 34 5.12 8.00 -6.91
N ALA A 35 6.26 8.19 -6.24
CA ALA A 35 7.01 9.45 -6.28
C ALA A 35 7.50 9.76 -7.71
N ALA A 36 8.10 8.79 -8.39
CA ALA A 36 8.54 8.95 -9.78
C ALA A 36 7.36 9.29 -10.71
N LEU A 37 6.28 8.52 -10.63
CA LEU A 37 5.08 8.73 -11.44
C LEU A 37 4.39 10.07 -11.14
N THR A 38 4.35 10.50 -9.87
CA THR A 38 3.77 11.79 -9.47
C THR A 38 4.61 12.95 -10.00
N VAL A 39 5.94 12.86 -9.92
CA VAL A 39 6.84 13.87 -10.50
C VAL A 39 6.63 13.96 -12.01
N CYS A 40 6.56 12.84 -12.73
CA CYS A 40 6.27 12.83 -14.17
C CYS A 40 4.89 13.44 -14.49
N ALA A 41 3.87 13.10 -13.70
CA ALA A 41 2.51 13.61 -13.85
C ALA A 41 2.41 15.13 -13.69
N MET A 42 3.33 15.76 -12.95
CA MET A 42 3.36 17.22 -12.79
C MET A 42 3.80 17.97 -14.03
N TYR A 43 4.62 17.37 -14.89
CA TYR A 43 5.02 17.98 -16.16
C TYR A 43 3.94 17.80 -17.23
N PHE A 44 3.12 16.75 -17.14
CA PHE A 44 2.12 16.42 -18.15
C PHE A 44 0.76 16.10 -17.51
N LYS A 45 -0.10 17.11 -17.39
CA LYS A 45 -1.42 16.99 -16.73
C LYS A 45 -2.31 15.89 -17.34
N THR A 46 -2.25 15.69 -18.65
CA THR A 46 -2.98 14.62 -19.36
C THR A 46 -2.47 13.22 -18.97
N VAL A 47 -1.15 13.08 -18.73
CA VAL A 47 -0.52 11.83 -18.29
C VAL A 47 -0.98 11.48 -16.87
N SER A 48 -1.18 12.48 -16.00
CA SER A 48 -1.70 12.28 -14.64
C SER A 48 -3.05 11.55 -14.64
N ASN A 49 -4.03 12.05 -15.40
CA ASN A 49 -5.35 11.45 -15.45
C ASN A 49 -5.30 10.07 -16.11
N GLY A 50 -4.54 9.91 -17.19
CA GLY A 50 -4.35 8.63 -17.86
C GLY A 50 -3.78 7.55 -16.93
N LEU A 51 -2.75 7.87 -16.13
CA LEU A 51 -2.17 6.95 -15.16
C LEU A 51 -3.17 6.56 -14.06
N ILE A 52 -3.90 7.53 -13.50
CA ILE A 52 -4.90 7.24 -12.46
C ILE A 52 -6.00 6.32 -13.01
N HIS A 53 -6.49 6.58 -14.23
CA HIS A 53 -7.47 5.70 -14.87
C HIS A 53 -6.91 4.30 -15.13
N LEU A 54 -5.69 4.19 -15.65
CA LEU A 54 -5.03 2.91 -15.87
C LEU A 54 -4.93 2.09 -14.57
N PHE A 55 -4.41 2.69 -13.50
CA PHE A 55 -4.28 1.98 -12.23
C PHE A 55 -5.63 1.72 -11.55
N SER A 56 -6.65 2.56 -11.79
CA SER A 56 -8.02 2.29 -11.35
C SER A 56 -8.58 1.02 -12.00
N VAL A 57 -8.33 0.82 -13.31
CA VAL A 57 -8.74 -0.40 -14.02
C VAL A 57 -8.01 -1.61 -13.42
N ILE A 58 -6.70 -1.51 -13.23
CA ILE A 58 -5.91 -2.60 -12.61
C ILE A 58 -6.43 -2.93 -11.20
N TYR A 59 -6.72 -1.91 -10.38
CA TYR A 59 -7.22 -2.08 -9.01
C TYR A 59 -8.63 -2.67 -8.96
N SER A 60 -9.43 -2.50 -10.03
CA SER A 60 -10.77 -3.09 -10.11
C SER A 60 -10.79 -4.59 -10.36
N ILE A 61 -9.68 -5.15 -10.85
CA ILE A 61 -9.52 -6.59 -11.02
C ILE A 61 -9.48 -7.23 -9.62
N PRO A 62 -10.24 -8.31 -9.34
CA PRO A 62 -10.14 -9.01 -8.07
C PRO A 62 -8.69 -9.48 -7.82
N SER A 63 -8.18 -9.27 -6.61
CA SER A 63 -6.78 -9.58 -6.26
C SER A 63 -6.39 -11.03 -6.56
N LEU A 64 -7.29 -11.99 -6.27
CA LEU A 64 -7.07 -13.40 -6.56
C LEU A 64 -6.92 -13.66 -8.07
N ALA A 65 -7.72 -12.98 -8.90
CA ALA A 65 -7.64 -13.10 -10.35
C ALA A 65 -6.36 -12.46 -10.90
N MET A 66 -5.95 -11.30 -10.36
CA MET A 66 -4.70 -10.65 -10.74
C MET A 66 -3.47 -11.49 -10.37
N PHE A 67 -3.48 -12.13 -9.19
CA PHE A 67 -2.45 -13.09 -8.83
C PHE A 67 -2.43 -14.26 -9.84
N ALA A 68 -3.57 -14.90 -10.08
CA ALA A 68 -3.67 -16.03 -11.01
C ALA A 68 -3.17 -15.67 -12.43
N MET A 69 -3.51 -14.47 -12.92
CA MET A 69 -3.07 -13.97 -14.22
C MET A 69 -1.55 -13.79 -14.31
N LEU A 70 -0.89 -13.43 -13.20
CA LEU A 70 0.54 -13.11 -13.19
C LEU A 70 1.43 -14.33 -12.88
N ILE A 71 0.87 -15.41 -12.34
CA ILE A 71 1.60 -16.65 -12.01
C ILE A 71 2.34 -17.25 -13.22
N PRO A 72 1.75 -17.38 -14.43
CA PRO A 72 2.47 -17.93 -15.59
C PRO A 72 3.74 -17.17 -15.97
N VAL A 73 3.80 -15.87 -15.65
CA VAL A 73 4.92 -14.99 -16.00
C VAL A 73 5.95 -14.88 -14.86
N THR A 74 5.47 -14.87 -13.62
CA THR A 74 6.30 -14.52 -12.45
C THR A 74 6.57 -15.67 -11.49
N GLY A 75 5.86 -16.79 -11.65
CA GLY A 75 5.90 -17.94 -10.77
C GLY A 75 4.90 -17.84 -9.61
N LEU A 76 5.02 -18.77 -8.66
CA LEU A 76 4.32 -18.69 -7.37
C LEU A 76 5.18 -17.93 -6.35
N GLY A 77 4.53 -17.36 -5.34
CA GLY A 77 5.18 -16.84 -4.15
C GLY A 77 5.35 -15.32 -4.10
N THR A 78 6.35 -14.90 -3.32
CA THR A 78 6.54 -13.51 -2.90
C THR A 78 6.76 -12.54 -4.06
N LYS A 79 7.44 -12.96 -5.13
CA LYS A 79 7.71 -12.10 -6.31
C LYS A 79 6.41 -11.60 -6.94
N THR A 80 5.47 -12.51 -7.21
CA THR A 80 4.16 -12.21 -7.77
C THR A 80 3.35 -11.33 -6.84
N ALA A 81 3.38 -11.64 -5.53
CA ALA A 81 2.71 -10.83 -4.52
C ALA A 81 3.22 -9.38 -4.51
N LEU A 82 4.55 -9.19 -4.51
CA LEU A 82 5.16 -7.86 -4.52
C LEU A 82 4.75 -7.05 -5.75
N ILE A 83 4.72 -7.65 -6.93
CA ILE A 83 4.33 -6.95 -8.17
C ILE A 83 2.88 -6.50 -8.09
N VAL A 84 1.95 -7.42 -7.79
CA VAL A 84 0.51 -7.10 -7.74
C VAL A 84 0.20 -6.06 -6.67
N LEU A 85 0.73 -6.23 -5.46
CA LEU A 85 0.49 -5.30 -4.36
C LEU A 85 1.08 -3.91 -4.67
N THR A 86 2.25 -3.85 -5.33
CA THR A 86 2.86 -2.57 -5.75
C THR A 86 2.02 -1.86 -6.79
N LEU A 87 1.49 -2.60 -7.79
CA LEU A 87 0.59 -2.07 -8.81
C LEU A 87 -0.70 -1.53 -8.20
N TYR A 88 -1.28 -2.25 -7.25
CA TYR A 88 -2.52 -1.83 -6.60
C TYR A 88 -2.35 -0.57 -5.75
N ASN A 89 -1.21 -0.45 -5.07
CA ASN A 89 -0.90 0.77 -4.32
C ASN A 89 -0.77 1.99 -5.23
N GLN A 90 -0.38 1.85 -6.49
CA GLN A 90 -0.25 3.01 -7.39
C GLN A 90 -1.56 3.75 -7.55
N TYR A 91 -2.70 3.05 -7.61
CA TYR A 91 -4.00 3.72 -7.69
C TYR A 91 -4.25 4.62 -6.48
N LEU A 92 -4.10 4.07 -5.27
CA LEU A 92 -4.36 4.80 -4.02
C LEU A 92 -3.36 5.94 -3.80
N LEU A 93 -2.08 5.70 -4.06
CA LEU A 93 -1.02 6.69 -3.88
C LEU A 93 -1.16 7.82 -4.90
N LEU A 94 -1.22 7.53 -6.20
CA LEU A 94 -1.31 8.56 -7.24
C LEU A 94 -2.57 9.39 -7.09
N ARG A 95 -3.72 8.77 -6.84
CA ARG A 95 -4.99 9.49 -6.67
C ARG A 95 -4.92 10.50 -5.53
N ASN A 96 -4.36 10.13 -4.38
CA ASN A 96 -4.27 11.03 -3.23
C ASN A 96 -3.13 12.05 -3.35
N PHE A 97 -1.98 11.66 -3.91
CA PHE A 97 -0.84 12.54 -4.06
C PHE A 97 -1.16 13.65 -5.07
N THR A 98 -1.70 13.29 -6.23
CA THR A 98 -2.08 14.27 -7.27
C THR A 98 -3.22 15.17 -6.81
N ALA A 99 -4.24 14.64 -6.12
CA ALA A 99 -5.31 15.46 -5.55
C ALA A 99 -4.77 16.49 -4.55
N GLY A 100 -3.85 16.10 -3.67
CA GLY A 100 -3.21 17.01 -2.73
C GLY A 100 -2.36 18.08 -3.40
N LEU A 101 -1.49 17.67 -4.33
CA LEU A 101 -0.60 18.59 -5.04
C LEU A 101 -1.34 19.57 -5.95
N ASN A 102 -2.46 19.15 -6.55
CA ASN A 102 -3.32 19.99 -7.38
C ASN A 102 -4.30 20.84 -6.57
N GLY A 103 -4.53 20.51 -5.30
CA GLY A 103 -5.38 21.28 -4.38
C GLY A 103 -4.70 22.50 -3.75
N VAL A 104 -3.39 22.70 -4.01
CA VAL A 104 -2.65 23.87 -3.55
C VAL A 104 -3.08 25.11 -4.35
N ASP A 105 -3.40 26.20 -3.66
CA ASP A 105 -3.87 27.46 -4.26
C ASP A 105 -2.91 27.97 -5.35
N SER A 106 -3.48 28.28 -6.52
CA SER A 106 -2.70 28.76 -7.68
C SER A 106 -2.00 30.09 -7.39
N SER A 107 -2.58 30.96 -6.56
CA SER A 107 -1.97 32.24 -6.18
C SER A 107 -0.66 32.05 -5.42
N VAL A 108 -0.57 31.02 -4.56
CA VAL A 108 0.66 30.67 -3.83
C VAL A 108 1.73 30.14 -4.79
N ILE A 109 1.31 29.37 -5.80
CA ILE A 109 2.20 28.83 -6.83
C ILE A 109 2.72 29.96 -7.74
N GLU A 110 1.85 30.87 -8.16
CA GLU A 110 2.20 32.04 -8.98
C GLU A 110 3.14 32.98 -8.24
N ALA A 111 2.90 33.24 -6.95
CA ALA A 111 3.80 34.02 -6.11
C ALA A 111 5.19 33.36 -5.99
N ALA A 112 5.24 32.04 -5.75
CA ALA A 112 6.51 31.31 -5.70
C ALA A 112 7.26 31.36 -7.04
N ALA A 113 6.56 31.23 -8.16
CA ALA A 113 7.14 31.39 -9.49
C ALA A 113 7.64 32.82 -9.74
N GLY A 114 6.88 33.84 -9.31
CA GLY A 114 7.27 35.25 -9.39
C GLY A 114 8.50 35.61 -8.55
N MET A 115 8.77 34.84 -7.48
CA MET A 115 10.02 34.90 -6.70
C MET A 115 11.19 34.14 -7.36
N GLY A 116 11.01 33.62 -8.58
CA GLY A 116 12.06 32.93 -9.33
C GLY A 116 12.26 31.45 -8.96
N MET A 117 11.31 30.82 -8.25
CA MET A 117 11.43 29.40 -7.91
C MET A 117 11.23 28.51 -9.15
N THR A 118 12.08 27.49 -9.30
CA THR A 118 11.91 26.47 -10.34
C THR A 118 10.75 25.51 -10.01
N THR A 119 10.24 24.78 -11.01
CA THR A 119 9.16 23.79 -10.81
C THR A 119 9.47 22.77 -9.70
N MET A 120 10.73 22.32 -9.61
CA MET A 120 11.17 21.40 -8.55
C MET A 120 11.24 22.07 -7.18
N GLN A 121 11.64 23.34 -7.11
CA GLN A 121 11.61 24.09 -5.86
C GLN A 121 10.17 24.32 -5.39
N ILE A 122 9.26 24.69 -6.30
CA ILE A 122 7.83 24.83 -6.00
C ILE A 122 7.24 23.50 -5.52
N LEU A 123 7.58 22.38 -6.17
CA LEU A 123 7.14 21.06 -5.73
C LEU A 123 7.61 20.75 -4.31
N LEU A 124 8.92 20.78 -4.07
CA LEU A 124 9.50 20.30 -2.82
C LEU A 124 9.29 21.26 -1.65
N LYS A 125 9.26 22.56 -1.90
CA LYS A 125 9.19 23.59 -0.84
C LYS A 125 7.79 24.16 -0.62
N ILE A 126 6.89 24.07 -1.60
CA ILE A 126 5.54 24.64 -1.51
C ILE A 126 4.48 23.55 -1.58
N ARG A 127 4.38 22.83 -2.71
CA ARG A 127 3.28 21.88 -2.92
C ARG A 127 3.35 20.69 -1.96
N LEU A 128 4.51 20.07 -1.79
CA LEU A 128 4.65 18.87 -0.96
C LEU A 128 4.38 19.17 0.53
N PRO A 129 4.91 20.24 1.15
CA PRO A 129 4.56 20.61 2.52
C PRO A 129 3.07 20.94 2.70
N LEU A 130 2.46 21.68 1.76
CA LEU A 130 1.04 22.03 1.84
C LEU A 130 0.13 20.82 1.59
N ALA A 131 0.56 19.86 0.76
CA ALA A 131 -0.17 18.64 0.45
C ALA A 131 0.08 17.48 1.43
N LYS A 132 0.84 17.70 2.52
CA LYS A 132 1.29 16.62 3.44
C LYS A 132 0.16 15.70 3.90
N ARG A 133 -0.99 16.27 4.28
CA ARG A 133 -2.15 15.50 4.76
C ARG A 133 -2.70 14.56 3.70
N SER A 134 -2.75 15.00 2.45
CA SER A 134 -3.21 14.17 1.33
C SER A 134 -2.21 13.05 1.02
N VAL A 135 -0.91 13.35 1.09
CA VAL A 135 0.16 12.35 0.95
C VAL A 135 0.00 11.28 2.03
N PHE A 136 -0.06 11.66 3.31
CA PHE A 136 -0.26 10.70 4.40
C PHE A 136 -1.57 9.91 4.27
N THR A 137 -2.65 10.55 3.83
CA THR A 137 -3.92 9.85 3.54
C THR A 137 -3.73 8.74 2.49
N GLY A 138 -3.00 9.03 1.40
CA GLY A 138 -2.67 8.03 0.38
C GLY A 138 -1.87 6.85 0.94
N ILE A 139 -0.83 7.12 1.73
CA ILE A 139 0.02 6.09 2.34
C ILE A 139 -0.79 5.21 3.31
N ARG A 140 -1.67 5.83 4.10
CA ARG A 140 -2.54 5.12 5.06
C ARG A 140 -3.55 4.21 4.36
N LEU A 141 -4.16 4.67 3.28
CA LEU A 141 -5.05 3.82 2.46
C LEU A 141 -4.27 2.66 1.83
N ALA A 142 -3.07 2.93 1.31
CA ALA A 142 -2.20 1.93 0.70
C ALA A 142 -1.78 0.85 1.71
N ILE A 143 -1.33 1.21 2.91
CA ILE A 143 -0.88 0.23 3.91
C ILE A 143 -2.03 -0.65 4.41
N VAL A 144 -3.23 -0.09 4.62
CA VAL A 144 -4.41 -0.84 5.07
C VAL A 144 -4.85 -1.82 3.98
N SER A 145 -4.97 -1.34 2.74
CA SER A 145 -5.34 -2.19 1.60
C SER A 145 -4.30 -3.29 1.36
N THR A 146 -3.01 -2.93 1.32
CA THR A 146 -1.90 -3.89 1.15
C THR A 146 -1.92 -4.96 2.23
N THR A 147 -2.12 -4.60 3.50
CA THR A 147 -2.15 -5.56 4.61
C THR A 147 -3.30 -6.57 4.46
N GLY A 148 -4.47 -6.11 4.02
CA GLY A 148 -5.61 -6.97 3.72
C GLY A 148 -5.32 -7.92 2.55
N ILE A 149 -4.88 -7.38 1.42
CA ILE A 149 -4.64 -8.16 0.19
C ILE A 149 -3.44 -9.11 0.33
N ALA A 150 -2.41 -8.72 1.10
CA ALA A 150 -1.29 -9.59 1.44
C ALA A 150 -1.74 -10.87 2.18
N THR A 151 -2.86 -10.81 2.91
CA THR A 151 -3.44 -12.02 3.52
C THR A 151 -3.90 -12.99 2.43
N ILE A 152 -4.50 -12.49 1.36
CA ILE A 152 -4.93 -13.30 0.20
C ILE A 152 -3.72 -13.85 -0.57
N ALA A 153 -2.60 -13.13 -0.61
CA ALA A 153 -1.38 -13.57 -1.29
C ALA A 153 -0.81 -14.89 -0.73
N ALA A 154 -1.16 -15.28 0.49
CA ALA A 154 -0.81 -16.59 1.03
C ALA A 154 -1.38 -17.76 0.21
N THR A 155 -2.46 -17.55 -0.57
CA THR A 155 -3.03 -18.58 -1.47
C THR A 155 -2.06 -18.98 -2.59
N ILE A 156 -1.15 -18.09 -2.98
CA ILE A 156 -0.13 -18.34 -3.99
C ILE A 156 1.26 -18.59 -3.38
N ASN A 157 1.32 -19.02 -2.12
CA ASN A 157 2.54 -19.29 -1.36
C ASN A 157 3.42 -18.04 -1.07
N ALA A 158 2.84 -16.84 -0.98
CA ALA A 158 3.61 -15.63 -0.61
C ALA A 158 3.97 -15.55 0.89
N GLY A 159 3.41 -16.43 1.72
CA GLY A 159 3.65 -16.46 3.17
C GLY A 159 2.76 -15.49 3.96
N GLY A 160 3.16 -15.17 5.18
CA GLY A 160 2.47 -14.21 6.04
C GLY A 160 1.30 -14.79 6.84
N LEU A 161 0.52 -13.92 7.49
CA LEU A 161 -0.60 -14.28 8.38
C LEU A 161 -1.73 -15.01 7.65
N GLY A 162 -1.86 -14.80 6.35
CA GLY A 162 -2.80 -15.53 5.50
C GLY A 162 -2.56 -17.04 5.50
N THR A 163 -1.32 -17.50 5.74
CA THR A 163 -1.03 -18.94 5.80
C THR A 163 -1.81 -19.63 6.91
N ILE A 164 -1.93 -18.99 8.08
CA ILE A 164 -2.71 -19.49 9.23
C ILE A 164 -4.20 -19.46 8.91
N LEU A 165 -4.68 -18.37 8.31
CA LEU A 165 -6.08 -18.22 7.94
C LEU A 165 -6.51 -19.31 6.96
N PHE A 166 -5.77 -19.49 5.86
CA PHE A 166 -6.12 -20.47 4.83
C PHE A 166 -5.86 -21.91 5.27
N ASP A 167 -4.89 -22.17 6.15
CA ASP A 167 -4.75 -23.47 6.82
C ASP A 167 -5.98 -23.77 7.69
N GLY A 168 -6.48 -22.77 8.42
CA GLY A 168 -7.74 -22.86 9.16
C GLY A 168 -8.94 -23.16 8.27
N LEU A 169 -9.06 -22.49 7.12
CA LEU A 169 -10.13 -22.75 6.16
C LEU A 169 -10.07 -24.17 5.59
N ARG A 170 -8.89 -24.64 5.18
CA ARG A 170 -8.71 -26.00 4.63
C ARG A 170 -8.98 -27.09 5.66
N THR A 171 -8.65 -26.83 6.92
CA THR A 171 -8.82 -27.79 8.04
C THR A 171 -10.12 -27.60 8.81
N LEU A 172 -11.00 -26.69 8.37
CA LEU A 172 -12.22 -26.28 9.08
C LEU A 172 -11.98 -25.91 10.56
N ASN A 173 -10.78 -25.41 10.86
CA ASN A 173 -10.37 -25.06 12.22
C ASN A 173 -10.65 -23.57 12.49
N VAL A 174 -11.76 -23.31 13.18
CA VAL A 174 -12.22 -21.95 13.53
C VAL A 174 -11.16 -21.17 14.32
N VAL A 175 -10.40 -21.82 15.19
CA VAL A 175 -9.35 -21.16 15.99
C VAL A 175 -8.26 -20.57 15.10
N LYS A 176 -7.81 -21.31 14.08
CA LYS A 176 -6.82 -20.81 13.10
C LYS A 176 -7.38 -19.69 12.24
N ILE A 177 -8.63 -19.82 11.77
CA ILE A 177 -9.32 -18.77 11.00
C ILE A 177 -9.36 -17.46 11.80
N LEU A 178 -9.77 -17.54 13.07
CA LEU A 178 -9.82 -16.37 13.96
C LEU A 178 -8.45 -15.76 14.20
N TRP A 179 -7.42 -16.56 14.48
CA TRP A 179 -6.07 -16.05 14.67
C TRP A 179 -5.52 -15.35 13.44
N GLY A 180 -5.64 -15.95 12.25
CA GLY A 180 -5.22 -15.32 11.00
C GLY A 180 -5.95 -14.01 10.74
N THR A 181 -7.27 -13.97 10.99
CA THR A 181 -8.10 -12.78 10.79
C THR A 181 -7.76 -11.66 11.77
N VAL A 182 -7.74 -11.97 13.07
CA VAL A 182 -7.51 -10.99 14.15
C VAL A 182 -6.09 -10.42 14.06
N LEU A 183 -5.09 -11.24 13.79
CA LEU A 183 -3.71 -10.74 13.65
C LEU A 183 -3.56 -9.87 12.39
N SER A 184 -4.15 -10.25 11.26
CA SER A 184 -4.10 -9.43 10.04
C SER A 184 -4.80 -8.08 10.23
N ALA A 185 -6.01 -8.09 10.81
CA ALA A 185 -6.76 -6.87 11.09
C ALA A 185 -6.05 -5.99 12.14
N GLY A 186 -5.56 -6.60 13.21
CA GLY A 186 -4.80 -5.93 14.26
C GLY A 186 -3.53 -5.27 13.71
N LEU A 187 -2.79 -5.98 12.86
CA LEU A 187 -1.61 -5.42 12.19
C LEU A 187 -1.98 -4.20 11.33
N ALA A 188 -3.05 -4.28 10.53
CA ALA A 188 -3.50 -3.15 9.71
C ALA A 188 -3.85 -1.92 10.57
N ILE A 189 -4.55 -2.13 11.70
CA ILE A 189 -4.90 -1.07 12.65
C ILE A 189 -3.64 -0.45 13.26
N VAL A 190 -2.71 -1.27 13.76
CA VAL A 190 -1.46 -0.80 14.38
C VAL A 190 -0.62 -0.01 13.38
N LEU A 191 -0.46 -0.51 12.16
CA LEU A 191 0.29 0.17 11.11
C LEU A 191 -0.35 1.51 10.72
N ASN A 192 -1.67 1.56 10.55
CA ASN A 192 -2.40 2.79 10.24
C ASN A 192 -2.31 3.82 11.38
N ALA A 193 -2.49 3.38 12.63
CA ALA A 193 -2.37 4.25 13.81
C ALA A 193 -0.94 4.78 13.99
N GLY A 194 0.07 3.96 13.69
CA GLY A 194 1.48 4.37 13.67
C GLY A 194 1.72 5.50 12.67
N LEU A 195 1.24 5.36 11.43
CA LEU A 195 1.36 6.41 10.42
C LEU A 195 0.59 7.68 10.78
N GLU A 196 -0.61 7.56 11.36
CA GLU A 196 -1.37 8.72 11.83
C GLU A 196 -0.63 9.48 12.94
N ARG A 197 0.06 8.77 13.84
CA ARG A 197 0.84 9.42 14.89
C ARG A 197 2.08 10.11 14.35
N VAL A 198 2.69 9.58 13.29
CA VAL A 198 3.77 10.24 12.56
C VAL A 198 3.24 11.48 11.83
N GLU A 199 2.10 11.39 11.15
CA GLU A 199 1.44 12.51 10.45
C GLU A 199 1.17 13.69 11.39
N ARG A 200 0.63 13.43 12.59
CA ARG A 200 0.33 14.49 13.58
C ARG A 200 1.56 15.17 14.17
N ARG A 201 2.75 14.56 14.05
CA ARG A 201 4.01 15.11 14.59
C ARG A 201 4.79 15.95 13.55
N LEU A 202 4.45 15.82 12.28
CA LEU A 202 5.05 16.56 11.14
C LEU A 202 4.13 17.72 10.72
#